data_AF-A0A822CUW3-F1
#
_entry.id   AF-A0A822CUW3-F1
#
_cell.length_a   1.000
_cell.length_b   1.000
_cell.length_c   1.000
_cell.angle_alpha   90.00
_cell.angle_beta   90.00
_cell.angle_gamma   90.00
#
_symmetry.space_group_name_H-M   'P 1'
#
loop_
_entity.id
_entity.type
_entity.pdbx_description
1 polymer ?
#
loop_
_entity_poly.entity_id
_entity_poly.type
_entity_poly.pdbx_seq_one_letter_code
_entity_poly.pdbx_strand_id
1 'polypeptide(L)'
;METVQSLYKNQFLREYFNSTHLHIRPWVRDPNGLSHPFVFEFELKFFDKTYAHNMYAWMNKWWWLSIVYSIIYVILIYYGRSLMESRERFQVRFPLLLWNIGLAVFSIFGMIRCLPEMLYSLHTRGLEYTICDRSNIYGITGYWITIFCISKVPELIDTLFIVLRKQKLIFLHWFHHATVLVYAWYSYHDWTASGRWFVFMNYTVH
;
A
#
# COMPACT_ATOMS: atom_id res chain seq x y z
N MET A 1 -17.07 6.17 16.29
CA MET A 1 -17.40 4.75 16.55
C MET A 1 -17.71 3.99 15.25
N GLU A 2 -18.45 4.59 14.31
CA GLU A 2 -18.76 4.00 12.99
C GLU A 2 -17.54 3.73 12.10
N THR A 3 -16.52 4.58 12.13
CA THR A 3 -15.29 4.40 11.33
C THR A 3 -14.49 3.17 11.74
N VAL A 4 -14.34 2.93 13.04
CA VAL A 4 -13.65 1.73 13.56
C VAL A 4 -14.49 0.48 13.30
N GLN A 5 -15.82 0.59 13.43
CA GLN A 5 -16.72 -0.50 13.04
C GLN A 5 -16.70 -0.78 11.54
N SER A 6 -16.47 0.21 10.67
CA SER A 6 -16.39 -0.01 9.22
C SER A 6 -15.11 -0.74 8.82
N LEU A 7 -13.99 -0.51 9.52
CA LEU A 7 -12.76 -1.29 9.38
C LEU A 7 -13.00 -2.76 9.76
N TYR A 8 -13.73 -3.02 10.85
CA TYR A 8 -14.08 -4.38 11.29
C TYR A 8 -15.15 -5.06 10.42
N LYS A 9 -16.09 -4.30 9.85
CA LYS A 9 -17.15 -4.81 8.95
C LYS A 9 -16.64 -5.05 7.53
N ASN A 10 -15.57 -4.39 7.10
CA ASN A 10 -14.97 -4.66 5.80
C ASN A 10 -14.31 -6.06 5.83
N GLN A 11 -14.88 -6.98 5.06
CA GLN A 11 -14.43 -8.37 4.99
C GLN A 11 -12.96 -8.49 4.58
N PHE A 12 -12.51 -7.67 3.61
CA PHE A 12 -11.11 -7.65 3.17
C PHE A 12 -10.18 -7.22 4.30
N LEU A 13 -10.47 -6.11 4.99
CA LEU A 13 -9.60 -5.62 6.08
C LEU A 13 -9.57 -6.61 7.25
N ARG A 14 -10.71 -7.23 7.57
CA ARG A 14 -10.79 -8.27 8.61
C ARG A 14 -9.92 -9.48 8.27
N GLU A 15 -9.89 -9.88 7.00
CA GLU A 15 -9.03 -10.98 6.53
C GLU A 15 -7.56 -10.58 6.40
N TYR A 16 -7.25 -9.35 6.01
CA TYR A 16 -5.87 -8.83 5.98
C TYR A 16 -5.18 -8.95 7.35
N PHE A 17 -5.93 -8.71 8.44
CA PHE A 17 -5.42 -8.86 9.80
C PHE A 17 -5.51 -10.30 10.34
N ASN A 18 -6.02 -11.29 9.58
CA ASN A 18 -6.21 -12.67 10.04
C ASN A 18 -5.40 -13.66 9.16
N SER A 19 -4.35 -14.25 9.72
CA SER A 19 -3.21 -14.83 8.97
C SER A 19 -3.35 -16.30 8.50
N THR A 20 -4.55 -16.80 8.19
CA THR A 20 -4.80 -18.27 8.07
C THR A 20 -5.05 -18.84 6.67
N HIS A 21 -4.59 -18.21 5.57
CA HIS A 21 -4.79 -18.76 4.21
C HIS A 21 -3.58 -18.62 3.28
N LEU A 22 -2.53 -19.41 3.52
CA LEU A 22 -1.35 -19.57 2.65
C LEU A 22 -1.50 -20.78 1.72
N HIS A 23 -2.66 -20.92 1.07
CA HIS A 23 -2.86 -21.92 0.02
C HIS A 23 -2.49 -21.33 -1.35
N ILE A 24 -1.72 -22.11 -2.14
CA ILE A 24 -1.22 -21.70 -3.46
C ILE A 24 -1.93 -22.51 -4.53
N ARG A 25 -2.46 -21.84 -5.56
CA ARG A 25 -2.99 -22.49 -6.76
C ARG A 25 -2.01 -22.34 -7.93
N PRO A 26 -1.62 -23.44 -8.57
CA PRO A 26 -0.72 -23.37 -9.72
C PRO A 26 -1.46 -23.03 -11.01
N TRP A 27 -0.76 -22.38 -11.94
CA TRP A 27 -1.18 -22.16 -13.34
C TRP A 27 -2.55 -21.48 -13.52
N VAL A 28 -2.76 -20.34 -12.85
CA VAL A 28 -3.99 -19.55 -12.99
C VAL A 28 -3.82 -18.52 -14.10
N ARG A 29 -4.77 -18.46 -15.04
CA ARG A 29 -4.80 -17.45 -16.10
C ARG A 29 -5.64 -16.26 -15.67
N ASP A 30 -5.09 -15.06 -15.81
CA ASP A 30 -5.79 -13.82 -15.53
C ASP A 30 -6.78 -13.44 -16.64
N PRO A 31 -7.72 -12.50 -16.39
CA PRO A 31 -8.65 -12.03 -17.41
C PRO A 31 -7.98 -11.33 -18.62
N ASN A 32 -6.72 -10.92 -18.49
CA ASN A 32 -5.94 -10.26 -19.55
C ASN A 32 -5.13 -11.26 -20.42
N GLY A 33 -5.19 -12.56 -20.10
CA GLY A 33 -4.55 -13.66 -20.83
C GLY A 33 -3.20 -14.10 -20.27
N LEU A 34 -2.69 -13.47 -19.19
CA LEU A 34 -1.43 -13.78 -18.56
C LEU A 34 -1.56 -15.01 -17.65
N SER A 35 -0.65 -15.98 -17.80
CA SER A 35 -0.63 -17.18 -16.97
C SER A 35 0.37 -17.05 -15.83
N HIS A 36 -0.10 -17.24 -14.59
CA HIS A 36 0.71 -17.15 -13.38
C HIS A 36 1.03 -18.55 -12.83
N PRO A 37 2.31 -18.88 -12.59
CA PRO A 37 2.71 -20.22 -12.15
C PRO A 37 2.26 -20.53 -10.71
N PHE A 38 2.12 -19.52 -9.85
CA PHE A 38 1.66 -19.66 -8.47
C PHE A 38 0.85 -18.42 -8.05
N VAL A 39 -0.37 -18.64 -7.54
CA VAL A 39 -1.27 -17.57 -7.08
C VAL A 39 -1.77 -17.90 -5.67
N PHE A 40 -1.69 -16.93 -4.77
CA PHE A 40 -2.20 -17.09 -3.40
C PHE A 40 -3.72 -16.89 -3.36
N GLU A 41 -4.41 -17.55 -2.42
CA GLU A 41 -5.87 -17.43 -2.32
C GLU A 41 -6.37 -16.01 -2.04
N PHE A 42 -5.60 -15.19 -1.33
CA PHE A 42 -5.96 -13.78 -1.13
C PHE A 42 -5.88 -12.97 -2.44
N GLU A 43 -4.95 -13.31 -3.35
CA GLU A 43 -4.84 -12.68 -4.67
C GLU A 43 -6.00 -13.13 -5.57
N LEU A 44 -6.43 -14.38 -5.47
CA LEU A 44 -7.55 -14.94 -6.26
C LEU A 44 -8.86 -14.19 -6.04
N LYS A 45 -9.08 -13.62 -4.86
CA LYS A 45 -10.30 -12.85 -4.57
C LYS A 45 -10.45 -11.64 -5.49
N PHE A 46 -9.34 -11.03 -5.93
CA PHE A 46 -9.35 -9.91 -6.86
C PHE A 46 -9.66 -10.30 -8.31
N PHE A 47 -9.74 -11.60 -8.63
CA PHE A 47 -10.24 -12.06 -9.92
C PHE A 47 -11.77 -11.95 -9.99
N ASP A 48 -12.46 -11.97 -8.84
CA ASP A 48 -13.87 -11.60 -8.76
C ASP A 48 -14.00 -10.07 -8.81
N LYS A 49 -14.60 -9.57 -9.91
CA LYS A 49 -14.83 -8.14 -10.12
C LYS A 49 -15.68 -7.53 -9.02
N THR A 50 -16.62 -8.28 -8.44
CA THR A 50 -17.47 -7.82 -7.33
C THR A 50 -16.64 -7.53 -6.10
N TYR A 51 -15.71 -8.43 -5.77
CA TYR A 51 -14.81 -8.26 -4.63
C TYR A 51 -13.88 -7.06 -4.80
N ALA A 52 -13.22 -6.96 -5.97
CA ALA A 52 -12.36 -5.82 -6.29
C ALA A 52 -13.15 -4.49 -6.26
N HIS A 53 -14.38 -4.49 -6.80
CA HIS A 53 -15.23 -3.30 -6.78
C HIS A 53 -15.69 -2.91 -5.39
N ASN A 54 -15.98 -3.87 -4.50
CA ASN A 54 -16.31 -3.59 -3.10
C ASN A 54 -15.14 -2.91 -2.38
N MET A 55 -13.91 -3.34 -2.65
CA MET A 55 -12.73 -2.72 -2.07
C MET A 55 -12.49 -1.31 -2.60
N TYR A 56 -12.70 -1.12 -3.90
CA TYR A 56 -12.75 0.20 -4.51
C TYR A 56 -13.81 1.09 -3.88
N ALA A 57 -15.05 0.62 -3.75
CA ALA A 57 -16.14 1.37 -3.15
C ALA A 57 -15.85 1.75 -1.69
N TRP A 58 -15.16 0.88 -0.94
CA TRP A 58 -14.69 1.20 0.39
C TRP A 58 -13.67 2.34 0.37
N MET A 59 -12.62 2.26 -0.47
CA MET A 59 -11.64 3.34 -0.58
C MET A 59 -12.29 4.64 -1.06
N ASN A 60 -13.20 4.55 -2.03
CA ASN A 60 -13.97 5.69 -2.54
C ASN A 60 -14.80 6.38 -1.45
N LYS A 61 -15.32 5.62 -0.47
CA LYS A 61 -16.06 6.18 0.65
C LYS A 61 -15.16 6.79 1.73
N TRP A 62 -13.96 6.25 1.91
CA TRP A 62 -13.09 6.53 3.07
C TRP A 62 -11.77 7.22 2.73
N TRP A 63 -11.55 7.64 1.48
CA TRP A 63 -10.31 8.27 1.02
C TRP A 63 -9.88 9.47 1.90
N TRP A 64 -10.84 10.25 2.39
CA TRP A 64 -10.62 11.42 3.24
C TRP A 64 -9.95 11.08 4.59
N LEU A 65 -9.97 9.82 5.02
CA LEU A 65 -9.21 9.39 6.19
C LEU A 65 -7.70 9.61 6.02
N SER A 66 -7.18 9.59 4.79
CA SER A 66 -5.77 9.91 4.51
C SER A 66 -5.40 11.34 4.97
N ILE A 67 -6.30 12.31 4.81
CA ILE A 67 -6.12 13.69 5.27
C ILE A 67 -6.12 13.72 6.80
N VAL A 68 -7.07 13.03 7.42
CA VAL A 68 -7.15 12.94 8.89
C VAL A 68 -5.90 12.29 9.47
N TYR A 69 -5.44 11.18 8.89
CA TYR A 69 -4.21 10.50 9.29
C TYR A 69 -2.99 11.41 9.12
N SER A 70 -2.92 12.19 8.04
CA SER A 70 -1.82 13.14 7.81
C SER A 70 -1.81 14.28 8.83
N ILE A 71 -2.97 14.80 9.21
CA ILE A 71 -3.08 15.83 10.26
C ILE A 71 -2.65 15.25 11.62
N ILE A 72 -3.19 14.08 11.99
CA ILE A 72 -2.81 13.38 13.23
C ILE A 72 -1.31 13.11 13.24
N TYR A 73 -0.74 12.65 12.13
CA TYR A 73 0.67 12.37 11.97
C TYR A 73 1.56 13.61 12.22
N VAL A 74 1.22 14.77 11.63
CA VAL A 74 1.96 16.02 11.88
C VAL A 74 1.87 16.46 13.34
N ILE A 75 0.68 16.33 13.94
CA ILE A 75 0.47 16.61 15.37
C ILE A 75 1.35 15.68 16.23
N LEU A 76 1.36 14.38 15.94
CA LEU A 76 2.16 13.38 16.65
C LEU A 76 3.67 13.63 16.51
N ILE A 77 4.14 14.13 15.36
CA ILE A 77 5.54 14.55 15.19
C ILE A 77 5.87 15.69 16.15
N TYR A 78 5.04 16.74 16.18
CA TYR A 78 5.27 17.91 17.01
C TYR A 78 5.31 17.54 18.50
N TYR A 79 4.27 16.86 19.00
CA TYR A 79 4.22 16.40 20.39
C TYR A 79 5.28 15.35 20.70
N GLY A 80 5.55 14.42 19.78
CA GLY A 80 6.58 13.40 19.94
C GLY A 80 7.97 14.00 20.10
N ARG A 81 8.31 15.07 19.35
CA ARG A 81 9.58 15.77 19.53
C ARG A 81 9.65 16.47 20.89
N SER A 82 8.61 17.21 21.29
CA SER A 82 8.57 17.88 22.59
C SER A 82 8.67 16.90 23.76
N LEU A 83 7.98 15.76 23.70
CA LEU A 83 8.07 14.71 24.72
C LEU A 83 9.46 14.08 24.79
N MET A 84 10.16 13.98 23.65
CA MET A 84 11.50 13.43 23.59
C MET A 84 12.55 14.42 24.10
N GLU A 85 12.30 15.73 24.14
CA GLU A 85 13.28 16.72 24.65
C GLU A 85 13.74 16.39 26.07
N SER A 86 12.81 16.00 26.95
CA SER A 86 13.06 15.65 28.35
C SER A 86 13.50 14.19 28.59
N ARG A 87 13.53 13.34 27.55
CA ARG A 87 13.86 11.91 27.66
C ARG A 87 15.19 11.59 27.01
N GLU A 88 15.80 10.46 27.35
CA GLU A 88 16.99 9.98 26.63
C GLU A 88 16.62 9.36 25.27
N ARG A 89 17.63 9.20 24.40
CA ARG A 89 17.45 8.53 23.09
C ARG A 89 17.09 7.05 23.30
N PHE A 90 16.07 6.55 22.62
CA PHE A 90 15.75 5.13 22.66
C PHE A 90 16.66 4.32 21.72
N GLN A 91 17.10 3.14 22.17
CA GLN A 91 17.86 2.19 21.36
C GLN A 91 16.91 1.23 20.60
N VAL A 92 16.20 1.75 19.60
CA VAL A 92 15.25 0.97 18.77
C VAL A 92 15.88 0.33 17.54
N ARG A 93 17.17 -0.02 17.60
CA ARG A 93 17.92 -0.51 16.42
C ARG A 93 17.35 -1.82 15.87
N PHE A 94 17.04 -2.78 16.74
CA PHE A 94 16.52 -4.08 16.33
C PHE A 94 15.08 -3.98 15.76
N PRO A 95 14.13 -3.30 16.41
CA PRO A 95 12.81 -3.04 15.82
C PRO A 95 12.89 -2.33 14.46
N LEU A 96 13.76 -1.32 14.33
CA LEU A 96 13.96 -0.60 13.07
C LEU A 96 14.52 -1.52 11.96
N LEU A 97 15.44 -2.42 12.30
CA LEU A 97 15.97 -3.39 11.35
C LEU A 97 14.87 -4.34 10.85
N LEU A 98 14.08 -4.91 11.77
CA LEU A 98 12.97 -5.79 11.40
C LEU A 98 11.93 -5.06 10.55
N TRP A 99 11.62 -3.83 10.89
CA TRP A 99 10.72 -2.98 10.14
C TRP A 99 11.19 -2.75 8.70
N ASN A 100 12.45 -2.34 8.53
CA ASN A 100 13.04 -2.10 7.21
C ASN A 100 13.10 -3.38 6.37
N ILE A 101 13.46 -4.53 6.98
CA ILE A 101 13.42 -5.83 6.30
C ILE A 101 11.99 -6.16 5.86
N GLY A 102 11.00 -5.92 6.73
CA GLY A 102 9.59 -6.11 6.41
C GLY A 102 9.14 -5.28 5.21
N LEU A 103 9.47 -3.99 5.19
CA LEU A 103 9.16 -3.09 4.07
C LEU A 103 9.86 -3.52 2.77
N ALA A 104 11.13 -3.93 2.84
CA ALA A 104 11.88 -4.41 1.69
C ALA A 104 11.28 -5.71 1.11
N VAL A 105 10.95 -6.68 1.98
CA VAL A 105 10.28 -7.92 1.56
C VAL A 105 8.92 -7.59 0.94
N PHE A 106 8.10 -6.78 1.58
CA PHE A 106 6.82 -6.33 1.04
C PHE A 106 6.96 -5.72 -0.36
N SER A 107 7.97 -4.86 -0.56
CA SER A 107 8.19 -4.17 -1.83
C SER A 107 8.70 -5.11 -2.92
N ILE A 108 9.61 -6.03 -2.59
CA ILE A 108 10.08 -7.08 -3.52
C ILE A 108 8.92 -7.96 -3.98
N PHE A 109 8.04 -8.39 -3.08
CA PHE A 109 6.87 -9.18 -3.43
C PHE A 109 5.91 -8.38 -4.33
N GLY A 110 5.62 -7.13 -3.99
CA GLY A 110 4.81 -6.23 -4.83
C GLY A 110 5.39 -6.05 -6.22
N MET A 111 6.70 -5.83 -6.33
CA MET A 111 7.41 -5.71 -7.61
C MET A 111 7.30 -6.99 -8.43
N ILE A 112 7.63 -8.16 -7.87
CA ILE A 112 7.58 -9.46 -8.57
C ILE A 112 6.16 -9.75 -9.07
N ARG A 113 5.13 -9.30 -8.35
CA ARG A 113 3.73 -9.55 -8.69
C ARG A 113 3.18 -8.57 -9.72
N CYS A 114 3.63 -7.32 -9.73
CA CYS A 114 3.21 -6.31 -10.71
C CYS A 114 4.03 -6.34 -12.01
N LEU A 115 5.31 -6.77 -11.96
CA LEU A 115 6.23 -6.73 -13.10
C LEU A 115 5.73 -7.51 -14.34
N PRO A 116 5.23 -8.75 -14.23
CA PRO A 116 4.79 -9.51 -15.41
C PRO A 116 3.64 -8.84 -16.15
N GLU A 117 2.66 -8.30 -15.42
CA GLU A 117 1.53 -7.57 -16.00
C GLU A 117 2.01 -6.27 -16.67
N MET A 118 2.89 -5.52 -16.00
CA MET A 118 3.45 -4.29 -16.55
C MET A 118 4.19 -4.54 -17.88
N LEU A 119 5.09 -5.53 -17.91
CA LEU A 119 5.86 -5.87 -19.12
C LEU A 119 4.96 -6.39 -20.24
N TYR A 120 4.01 -7.26 -19.91
CA TYR A 120 3.06 -7.80 -20.88
C TYR A 120 2.19 -6.71 -21.50
N SER A 121 1.58 -5.87 -20.66
CA SER A 121 0.73 -4.75 -21.11
C SER A 121 1.52 -3.73 -21.93
N LEU A 122 2.75 -3.40 -21.52
CA LEU A 122 3.61 -2.49 -22.27
C LEU A 122 4.01 -3.06 -23.64
N HIS A 123 4.35 -4.34 -23.71
CA HIS A 123 4.79 -4.98 -24.95
C HIS A 123 3.64 -5.23 -25.93
N THR A 124 2.46 -5.62 -25.43
CA THR A 124 1.33 -6.03 -26.29
C THR A 124 0.39 -4.88 -26.65
N ARG A 125 0.22 -3.90 -25.77
CA ARG A 125 -0.75 -2.80 -25.95
C ARG A 125 -0.11 -1.41 -25.97
N GLY A 126 1.18 -1.31 -25.68
CA GLY A 126 1.95 -0.07 -25.77
C GLY A 126 1.80 0.85 -24.55
N LEU A 127 2.55 1.96 -24.59
CA LEU A 127 2.65 2.93 -23.50
C LEU A 127 1.31 3.61 -23.19
N GLU A 128 0.58 4.04 -24.22
CA GLU A 128 -0.73 4.69 -24.09
C GLU A 128 -1.69 3.84 -23.25
N TYR A 129 -1.76 2.54 -23.55
CA TYR A 129 -2.58 1.61 -22.79
C TYR A 129 -2.17 1.57 -21.31
N THR A 130 -0.87 1.43 -21.02
CA THR A 130 -0.39 1.33 -19.63
C THR A 130 -0.61 2.59 -18.79
N ILE A 131 -0.80 3.75 -19.43
CA ILE A 131 -0.99 5.05 -18.77
C ILE A 131 -2.48 5.42 -18.68
N CYS A 132 -3.27 5.11 -19.70
CA CYS A 132 -4.65 5.59 -19.85
C CYS A 132 -5.71 4.55 -19.46
N ASP A 133 -5.36 3.26 -19.46
CA ASP A 133 -6.31 2.18 -19.19
C ASP A 133 -6.38 1.79 -17.69
N ARG A 134 -7.62 1.67 -17.20
CA ARG A 134 -7.97 1.44 -15.77
C ARG A 134 -8.12 -0.03 -15.37
N SER A 135 -7.82 -0.98 -16.25
CA SER A 135 -8.03 -2.42 -15.99
C SER A 135 -7.08 -3.05 -14.96
N ASN A 136 -6.01 -2.36 -14.56
CA ASN A 136 -4.96 -2.85 -13.64
C ASN A 136 -5.43 -3.13 -12.22
N ILE A 137 -6.66 -2.75 -11.88
CA ILE A 137 -7.21 -2.91 -10.54
C ILE A 137 -7.83 -4.29 -10.28
N TYR A 138 -7.84 -5.17 -11.28
CA TYR A 138 -8.32 -6.55 -11.16
C TYR A 138 -7.16 -7.55 -11.09
N GLY A 139 -7.45 -8.75 -10.60
CA GLY A 139 -6.49 -9.84 -10.51
C GLY A 139 -5.34 -9.57 -9.52
N ILE A 140 -4.19 -10.19 -9.77
CA ILE A 140 -3.02 -10.10 -8.90
C ILE A 140 -2.55 -8.65 -8.75
N THR A 141 -2.35 -7.94 -9.86
CA THR A 141 -1.93 -6.53 -9.85
C THR A 141 -2.90 -5.66 -9.07
N GLY A 142 -4.20 -5.89 -9.20
CA GLY A 142 -5.23 -5.17 -8.45
C GLY A 142 -5.10 -5.32 -6.94
N TYR A 143 -4.86 -6.54 -6.46
CA TYR A 143 -4.59 -6.80 -5.04
C TYR A 143 -3.37 -6.02 -4.56
N TRP A 144 -2.26 -6.10 -5.31
CA TRP A 144 -0.99 -5.45 -4.92
C TRP A 144 -1.05 -3.92 -5.00
N ILE A 145 -1.82 -3.34 -5.92
CA ILE A 145 -2.10 -1.90 -5.93
C ILE A 145 -2.95 -1.50 -4.71
N THR A 146 -3.93 -2.32 -4.33
CA THR A 146 -4.77 -2.04 -3.16
C THR A 146 -3.94 -2.01 -1.87
N ILE A 147 -3.14 -3.06 -1.67
CA ILE A 147 -2.35 -3.18 -0.44
C ILE A 147 -1.21 -2.14 -0.39
N PHE A 148 -0.69 -1.72 -1.55
CA PHE A 148 0.21 -0.57 -1.65
C PHE A 148 -0.43 0.71 -1.11
N CYS A 149 -1.66 1.03 -1.52
CA CYS A 149 -2.33 2.24 -1.03
C CYS A 149 -2.55 2.16 0.49
N ILE A 150 -2.89 0.97 0.99
CA ILE A 150 -3.05 0.75 2.44
C ILE A 150 -1.71 0.86 3.17
N SER A 151 -0.59 0.40 2.58
CA SER A 151 0.73 0.39 3.23
C SER A 151 1.27 1.78 3.53
N LYS A 152 0.78 2.83 2.87
CA LYS A 152 1.19 4.21 3.16
C LYS A 152 0.85 4.68 4.57
N VAL A 153 -0.15 4.07 5.21
CA VAL A 153 -0.47 4.34 6.62
C VAL A 153 0.58 3.75 7.58
N PRO A 154 0.92 2.44 7.54
CA PRO A 154 1.98 1.89 8.36
C PRO A 154 3.36 2.50 8.10
N GLU A 155 3.67 2.93 6.87
CA GLU A 155 4.92 3.65 6.55
C GLU A 155 5.12 4.94 7.39
N LEU A 156 4.07 5.52 7.97
CA LEU A 156 4.19 6.65 8.91
C LEU A 156 5.01 6.31 10.17
N ILE A 157 5.15 5.02 10.50
CA ILE A 157 5.96 4.52 11.63
C ILE A 157 7.46 4.82 11.41
N ASP A 158 7.92 5.01 10.18
CA ASP A 158 9.31 5.40 9.89
C ASP A 158 9.72 6.67 10.65
N THR A 159 8.84 7.66 10.66
CA THR A 159 9.08 8.91 11.36
C THR A 159 9.02 8.74 12.87
N LEU A 160 8.22 7.81 13.38
CA LEU A 160 8.23 7.49 14.82
C LEU A 160 9.61 7.00 15.25
N PHE A 161 10.25 6.11 14.48
CA PHE A 161 11.61 5.66 14.77
C PHE A 161 12.64 6.81 14.76
N ILE A 162 12.51 7.77 13.85
CA ILE A 162 13.39 8.96 13.79
C ILE A 162 13.22 9.82 15.06
N VAL A 163 11.97 10.09 15.47
CA VAL A 163 11.65 10.89 16.65
C VAL A 163 12.16 10.21 17.93
N LEU A 164 11.89 8.91 18.11
CA LEU A 164 12.34 8.13 19.28
C LEU A 164 13.86 8.06 19.40
N ARG A 165 14.58 8.10 18.27
CA ARG A 165 16.06 8.11 18.23
C ARG A 165 16.68 9.51 18.32
N LYS A 166 15.86 10.55 18.48
CA LYS A 166 16.28 11.96 18.45
C LYS A 166 17.11 12.32 17.21
N GLN A 167 16.77 11.74 16.06
CA GLN A 167 17.46 12.04 14.80
C GLN A 167 16.88 13.31 14.16
N LYS A 168 17.66 13.95 13.28
CA LYS A 168 17.21 15.15 12.56
C LYS A 168 16.09 14.78 11.58
N LEU A 169 14.85 15.10 11.95
CA LEU A 169 13.71 14.99 11.04
C LEU A 169 13.76 16.12 10.00
N ILE A 170 14.12 15.79 8.77
CA ILE A 170 14.18 16.72 7.64
C ILE A 170 12.78 16.99 7.06
N PHE A 171 12.57 18.17 6.49
CA PHE A 171 11.31 18.57 5.87
C PHE A 171 10.83 17.56 4.82
N LEU A 172 11.73 17.18 3.91
CA LEU A 172 11.41 16.28 2.80
C LEU A 172 10.80 14.96 3.29
N HIS A 173 11.29 14.38 4.38
CA HIS A 173 10.83 13.08 4.86
C HIS A 173 9.38 13.13 5.34
N TRP A 174 9.07 14.00 6.32
CA TRP A 174 7.71 14.03 6.87
C TRP A 174 6.69 14.58 5.86
N PHE A 175 7.10 15.54 5.03
CA PHE A 175 6.27 16.09 3.96
C PHE A 175 5.98 15.04 2.89
N HIS A 176 6.99 14.27 2.47
CA HIS A 176 6.83 13.15 1.55
C HIS A 176 5.83 12.13 2.11
N HIS A 177 6.02 11.62 3.32
CA HIS A 177 5.12 10.59 3.89
C HIS A 177 3.66 11.06 4.00
N ALA A 178 3.42 12.32 4.38
CA ALA A 178 2.06 12.87 4.42
C ALA A 178 1.46 13.01 3.01
N THR A 179 2.22 13.58 2.06
CA THR A 179 1.72 13.83 0.71
C THR A 179 1.51 12.55 -0.09
N VAL A 180 2.41 11.58 -0.02
CA VAL A 180 2.25 10.31 -0.76
C VAL A 180 1.11 9.45 -0.20
N LEU A 181 0.81 9.55 1.10
CA LEU A 181 -0.36 8.92 1.70
C LEU A 181 -1.66 9.49 1.10
N VAL A 182 -1.80 10.82 1.12
CA VAL A 182 -2.97 11.50 0.54
C VAL A 182 -3.07 11.21 -0.96
N TYR A 183 -1.96 11.31 -1.68
CA TYR A 183 -1.92 11.06 -3.12
C TYR A 183 -2.31 9.62 -3.47
N ALA A 184 -1.80 8.61 -2.76
CA ALA A 184 -2.11 7.21 -3.03
C ALA A 184 -3.60 6.90 -2.80
N TRP A 185 -4.19 7.43 -1.73
CA TRP A 185 -5.60 7.21 -1.40
C TRP A 185 -6.53 7.97 -2.36
N TYR A 186 -6.19 9.22 -2.67
CA TYR A 186 -6.94 10.04 -3.63
C TYR A 186 -6.88 9.46 -5.06
N SER A 187 -5.70 9.04 -5.52
CA SER A 187 -5.54 8.44 -6.86
C SER A 187 -6.25 7.10 -6.99
N TYR A 188 -6.31 6.32 -5.91
CA TYR A 188 -7.09 5.08 -5.88
C TYR A 188 -8.60 5.36 -5.90
N HIS A 189 -9.07 6.42 -5.21
CA HIS A 189 -10.45 6.90 -5.29
C HIS A 189 -10.82 7.31 -6.73
N ASP A 190 -10.01 8.12 -7.39
CA ASP A 190 -10.29 8.60 -8.77
C ASP A 190 -10.06 7.53 -9.84
N TRP A 191 -9.64 6.33 -9.43
CA TRP A 191 -9.36 5.21 -10.33
C TRP A 191 -8.32 5.57 -11.39
N THR A 192 -7.31 6.34 -10.99
CA THR A 192 -6.34 6.92 -11.92
C THR A 192 -5.49 5.83 -12.56
N ALA A 193 -5.58 5.69 -13.89
CA ALA A 193 -4.86 4.68 -14.66
C ALA A 193 -3.33 4.77 -14.50
N SER A 194 -2.78 5.99 -14.46
CA SER A 194 -1.35 6.22 -14.27
C SER A 194 -0.81 5.74 -12.92
N GLY A 195 -1.68 5.44 -11.95
CA GLY A 195 -1.31 4.84 -10.66
C GLY A 195 -0.54 3.54 -10.83
N ARG A 196 -0.76 2.79 -11.92
CA ARG A 196 -0.01 1.56 -12.26
C ARG A 196 1.51 1.78 -12.25
N TRP A 197 1.96 2.83 -12.93
CA TRP A 197 3.38 3.18 -13.05
C TRP A 197 3.95 3.69 -11.73
N PHE A 198 3.17 4.51 -11.02
CA PHE A 198 3.57 5.03 -9.71
C PHE A 198 3.82 3.90 -8.71
N VAL A 199 2.88 2.95 -8.60
CA VAL A 199 2.98 1.79 -7.70
C VAL A 199 4.16 0.90 -8.08
N PHE A 200 4.27 0.56 -9.37
CA PHE A 200 5.35 -0.31 -9.86
C PHE A 200 6.74 0.28 -9.60
N MET A 201 6.93 1.57 -9.93
CA MET A 201 8.19 2.26 -9.66
C MET A 201 8.49 2.33 -8.16
N ASN A 202 7.50 2.67 -7.33
CA ASN A 202 7.71 2.76 -5.88
C ASN A 202 8.11 1.41 -5.28
N TYR A 203 7.45 0.31 -5.66
CA TYR A 203 7.85 -1.03 -5.24
C TYR A 203 9.24 -1.46 -5.70
N THR A 204 9.72 -0.91 -6.82
CA THR A 204 11.06 -1.23 -7.34
C THR A 204 12.15 -0.46 -6.60
N VAL A 205 11.85 0.75 -6.12
CA VAL A 205 12.82 1.64 -5.47
C VAL A 205 12.91 1.42 -3.96
N HIS A 206 11.77 1.12 -3.30
CA HIS A 206 11.70 0.82 -1.86
C HIS A 206 12.23 -0.57 -1.52
#